data_AF-A0A9D5KJN5-F1
#
_entry.id   AF-A0A9D5KJN5-F1
#
_cell.length_a   1.000
_cell.length_b   1.000
_cell.length_c   1.000
_cell.angle_alpha   90.00
_cell.angle_beta   90.00
_cell.angle_gamma   90.00
#
_symmetry.space_group_name_H-M   'P 1'
#
loop_
_entity.id
_entity.type
_entity.pdbx_description
1 polymer ?
#
loop_
_entity_poly.entity_id
_entity_poly.type
_entity_poly.pdbx_seq_one_letter_code
_entity_poly.pdbx_strand_id
1 'polypeptide(L)'
;MKKKQRSLTFDFMIMIGMMALTIVSLFFAARSTIEKLFIHHERINMIWIGTDWVDYSRHSDTLIFASYEPRTRFLDIMSIPRDTKIAIDGIRVRRINEVYAYFYRLSQQESVAAEKLKNVVEKLLSVDKKISVPFYLHMNYNGFIQAVDLLGGVPILIDEPMHYDDFRGNLHIHFDTGTVKLDGRKALEYI
;
A
#
# COMPACT_ATOMS: atom_id res chain seq x y z
N MET A 1 10.56 10.24 -53.57
CA MET A 1 10.57 10.03 -52.11
C MET A 1 12.01 10.04 -51.61
N LYS A 2 12.49 11.12 -50.97
CA LYS A 2 13.84 11.17 -50.39
C LYS A 2 13.84 10.47 -49.02
N LYS A 3 14.48 9.30 -48.91
CA LYS A 3 14.77 8.65 -47.61
C LYS A 3 15.71 9.56 -46.83
N LYS A 4 15.26 10.05 -45.68
CA LYS A 4 16.05 10.85 -44.74
C LYS A 4 17.14 9.95 -44.15
N GLN A 5 18.37 10.08 -44.62
CA GLN A 5 19.52 9.29 -44.20
C GLN A 5 19.94 9.77 -42.79
N ARG A 6 19.76 8.93 -41.76
CA ARG A 6 20.23 9.24 -40.39
C ARG A 6 21.75 9.33 -40.39
N SER A 7 22.33 10.31 -39.69
CA SER A 7 23.78 10.48 -39.61
C SER A 7 24.40 9.53 -38.58
N LEU A 8 25.58 9.00 -38.85
CA LEU A 8 26.32 8.10 -37.95
C LEU A 8 26.53 8.72 -36.54
N THR A 9 26.70 10.04 -36.48
CA THR A 9 26.80 10.81 -35.24
C THR A 9 25.53 10.75 -34.39
N PHE A 10 24.37 10.69 -35.03
CA PHE A 10 23.08 10.60 -34.36
C PHE A 10 22.86 9.21 -33.73
N ASP A 11 23.21 8.15 -34.45
CA ASP A 11 23.12 6.77 -33.94
C ASP A 11 24.12 6.54 -32.79
N PHE A 12 25.33 7.11 -32.87
CA PHE A 12 26.31 7.08 -31.78
C PHE A 12 25.81 7.81 -30.52
N MET A 13 25.14 8.95 -30.68
CA MET A 13 24.54 9.69 -29.58
C MET A 13 23.40 8.91 -28.91
N ILE A 14 22.56 8.21 -29.69
CA ILE A 14 21.53 7.31 -29.16
C ILE A 14 22.17 6.16 -28.38
N MET A 15 23.23 5.54 -28.91
CA MET A 15 23.92 4.44 -28.24
C MET A 15 24.51 4.87 -26.89
N ILE A 16 25.17 6.03 -26.81
CA ILE A 16 25.65 6.59 -25.55
C ILE A 16 24.49 6.86 -24.59
N GLY A 17 23.39 7.42 -25.09
CA GLY A 17 22.19 7.67 -24.28
C GLY A 17 21.59 6.40 -23.68
N MET A 18 21.45 5.34 -24.49
CA MET A 18 20.98 4.04 -24.00
C MET A 18 21.94 3.44 -22.98
N MET A 19 23.26 3.49 -23.25
CA MET A 19 24.28 2.97 -22.34
C MET A 19 24.23 3.69 -20.99
N ALA A 20 24.14 5.02 -21.00
CA ALA A 20 23.98 5.83 -19.79
C ALA A 20 22.70 5.45 -19.02
N LEU A 21 21.58 5.26 -19.72
CA LEU A 21 20.32 4.86 -19.10
C LEU A 21 20.39 3.47 -18.44
N THR A 22 21.05 2.50 -19.09
CA THR A 22 21.32 1.18 -18.47
C THR A 22 22.24 1.26 -17.27
N ILE A 23 23.29 2.09 -17.31
CA ILE A 23 24.19 2.24 -16.16
C ILE A 23 23.44 2.86 -14.98
N VAL A 24 22.61 3.88 -15.25
CA VAL A 24 21.76 4.50 -14.23
C VAL A 24 20.76 3.50 -13.66
N SER A 25 20.09 2.70 -14.49
CA SER A 25 19.14 1.70 -13.99
C SER A 25 19.82 0.62 -13.15
N LEU A 26 21.00 0.12 -13.58
CA LEU A 26 21.84 -0.81 -12.81
C LEU A 26 22.29 -0.21 -11.46
N PHE A 27 22.62 1.08 -11.45
CA PHE A 27 23.00 1.78 -10.22
C PHE A 27 21.84 1.83 -9.21
N PHE A 28 20.63 2.14 -9.67
CA PHE A 28 19.43 2.12 -8.82
C PHE A 28 19.07 0.71 -8.35
N ALA A 29 19.12 -0.27 -9.25
CA ALA A 29 18.90 -1.69 -8.99
C ALA A 29 19.81 -2.19 -7.86
N ALA A 30 21.13 -1.99 -7.98
CA ALA A 30 22.12 -2.41 -6.99
C ALA A 30 21.92 -1.77 -5.59
N ARG A 31 21.23 -0.62 -5.50
CA ARG A 31 20.90 0.04 -4.24
C ARG A 31 19.51 -0.30 -3.71
N SER A 32 18.66 -0.96 -4.51
CA SER A 32 17.31 -1.34 -4.12
C SER A 32 17.33 -2.32 -2.94
N THR A 33 16.61 -1.95 -1.88
CA THR A 33 16.42 -2.85 -0.73
C THR A 33 15.62 -4.07 -1.14
N ILE A 34 14.65 -3.91 -2.04
CA ILE A 34 13.82 -5.00 -2.56
C ILE A 34 14.71 -6.03 -3.28
N GLU A 35 15.57 -5.59 -4.20
CA GLU A 35 16.45 -6.51 -4.94
C GLU A 35 17.39 -7.28 -4.02
N LYS A 36 17.97 -6.62 -3.02
CA LYS A 36 18.81 -7.29 -2.02
C LYS A 36 18.04 -8.36 -1.27
N LEU A 37 16.83 -8.07 -0.80
CA LEU A 37 15.98 -9.05 -0.12
C LEU A 37 15.62 -10.23 -1.04
N PHE A 38 15.31 -9.96 -2.31
CA PHE A 38 15.05 -11.02 -3.30
C PHE A 38 16.27 -11.90 -3.57
N ILE A 39 17.44 -11.32 -3.79
CA ILE A 39 18.70 -12.04 -4.10
C ILE A 39 19.15 -12.88 -2.90
N HIS A 40 19.04 -12.36 -1.68
CA HIS A 40 19.39 -13.08 -0.47
C HIS A 40 18.29 -14.04 0.02
N HIS A 41 17.15 -14.06 -0.68
CA HIS A 41 15.97 -14.83 -0.31
C HIS A 41 15.54 -14.58 1.15
N GLU A 42 15.56 -13.32 1.54
CA GLU A 42 15.03 -12.85 2.82
C GLU A 42 13.57 -12.46 2.67
N ARG A 43 12.79 -12.60 3.76
CA ARG A 43 11.38 -12.21 3.76
C ARG A 43 11.21 -10.73 3.48
N ILE A 44 10.29 -10.43 2.58
CA ILE A 44 9.93 -9.07 2.21
C ILE A 44 8.67 -8.70 2.97
N ASN A 45 8.85 -7.88 4.00
CA ASN A 45 7.77 -7.47 4.88
C ASN A 45 7.32 -6.05 4.54
N MET A 46 6.01 -5.83 4.56
CA MET A 46 5.36 -4.56 4.28
C MET A 46 4.14 -4.40 5.16
N ILE A 47 3.78 -3.16 5.49
CA ILE A 47 2.44 -2.86 5.99
C ILE A 47 1.61 -2.12 4.94
N TRP A 48 0.33 -2.44 4.84
CA TRP A 48 -0.65 -1.67 4.08
C TRP A 48 -1.50 -0.88 5.06
N ILE A 49 -1.62 0.41 4.78
CA ILE A 49 -2.31 1.40 5.60
C ILE A 49 -3.44 1.97 4.76
N GLY A 50 -4.67 1.61 5.08
CA GLY A 50 -5.87 2.27 4.62
C GLY A 50 -6.23 3.41 5.55
N THR A 51 -6.42 4.62 5.02
CA THR A 51 -6.85 5.79 5.79
C THR A 51 -8.13 6.39 5.24
N ASP A 52 -9.05 6.71 6.14
CA ASP A 52 -10.22 7.52 5.83
C ASP A 52 -9.87 9.02 5.80
N TRP A 53 -10.50 9.74 4.87
CA TRP A 53 -10.43 11.19 4.71
C TRP A 53 -11.63 11.94 5.27
N VAL A 54 -12.68 11.23 5.70
CA VAL A 54 -14.01 11.81 5.91
C VAL A 54 -14.07 12.74 7.13
N ASP A 55 -13.29 12.53 8.19
CA ASP A 55 -13.57 13.19 9.49
C ASP A 55 -12.43 13.97 10.17
N TYR A 56 -11.55 14.68 9.44
CA TYR A 56 -10.43 15.52 9.97
C TYR A 56 -9.46 14.82 10.96
N SER A 57 -9.75 13.57 11.29
CA SER A 57 -9.19 12.80 12.38
C SER A 57 -8.26 11.71 11.86
N ARG A 58 -8.32 11.41 10.55
CA ARG A 58 -7.37 10.59 9.77
C ARG A 58 -6.88 9.38 10.55
N HIS A 59 -7.80 8.55 11.01
CA HIS A 59 -7.45 7.27 11.61
C HIS A 59 -7.02 6.30 10.50
N SER A 60 -6.13 5.36 10.84
CA SER A 60 -5.86 4.22 9.96
C SER A 60 -6.88 3.13 10.26
N ASP A 61 -7.86 2.98 9.38
CA ASP A 61 -8.96 2.03 9.58
C ASP A 61 -8.62 0.62 9.12
N THR A 62 -7.69 0.51 8.16
CA THR A 62 -7.19 -0.78 7.68
C THR A 62 -5.68 -0.88 7.88
N LEU A 63 -5.24 -1.86 8.67
CA LEU A 63 -3.83 -2.18 8.84
C LEU A 63 -3.61 -3.65 8.49
N ILE A 64 -2.82 -3.91 7.47
CA ILE A 64 -2.49 -5.26 7.03
C ILE A 64 -0.97 -5.41 7.04
N PHE A 65 -0.48 -6.46 7.68
CA PHE A 65 0.91 -6.91 7.55
C PHE A 65 0.98 -7.96 6.45
N ALA A 66 1.87 -7.75 5.49
CA ALA A 66 2.15 -8.70 4.41
C ALA A 66 3.62 -9.14 4.48
N SER A 67 3.86 -10.44 4.41
CA SER A 67 5.20 -11.03 4.40
C SER A 67 5.32 -12.00 3.24
N TYR A 68 6.17 -11.67 2.27
CA TYR A 68 6.45 -12.52 1.13
C TYR A 68 7.75 -13.29 1.35
N GLU A 69 7.72 -14.61 1.17
CA GLU A 69 8.87 -15.51 1.24
C GLU A 69 9.34 -15.86 -0.19
N PRO A 70 10.46 -15.29 -0.69
CA PRO A 70 10.89 -15.50 -2.07
C PRO A 70 11.26 -16.95 -2.40
N ARG A 71 11.68 -17.76 -1.41
CA ARG A 71 12.07 -19.17 -1.68
C ARG A 71 10.86 -20.05 -2.00
N THR A 72 9.83 -19.94 -1.16
CA THR A 72 8.62 -20.76 -1.28
C THR A 72 7.56 -20.10 -2.15
N ARG A 73 7.73 -18.81 -2.47
CA ARG A 73 6.75 -17.94 -3.16
C ARG A 73 5.43 -17.86 -2.39
N PHE A 74 5.51 -17.92 -1.07
CA PHE A 74 4.35 -17.86 -0.19
C PHE A 74 4.14 -16.41 0.29
N LEU A 75 2.90 -15.96 0.29
CA LEU A 75 2.50 -14.64 0.79
C LEU A 75 1.64 -14.83 2.05
N ASP A 76 2.20 -14.48 3.19
CA ASP A 76 1.49 -14.41 4.46
C ASP A 76 0.83 -13.03 4.58
N ILE A 77 -0.47 -12.99 4.89
CA ILE A 77 -1.23 -11.75 5.09
C ILE A 77 -1.93 -11.84 6.44
N MET A 78 -1.78 -10.79 7.26
CA MET A 78 -2.40 -10.69 8.56
C MET A 78 -2.96 -9.29 8.80
N SER A 79 -4.24 -9.20 9.09
CA SER A 79 -4.88 -7.96 9.53
C SER A 79 -4.48 -7.64 10.96
N ILE A 80 -4.08 -6.40 11.23
CA ILE A 80 -3.80 -5.89 12.58
C ILE A 80 -5.05 -5.15 13.06
N PRO A 81 -5.72 -5.62 14.14
CA PRO A 81 -6.91 -4.95 14.65
C PRO A 81 -6.64 -3.49 15.01
N ARG A 82 -7.50 -2.57 14.56
CA ARG A 82 -7.33 -1.12 14.74
C ARG A 82 -7.21 -0.69 16.22
N ASP A 83 -7.88 -1.41 17.11
CA ASP A 83 -7.91 -1.14 18.55
C ASP A 83 -6.80 -1.89 19.32
N THR A 84 -5.78 -2.42 18.60
CA THR A 84 -4.62 -3.07 19.23
C THR A 84 -3.95 -2.10 20.19
N LYS A 85 -3.83 -2.50 21.46
CA LYS A 85 -3.20 -1.70 22.51
C LYS A 85 -1.71 -1.61 22.26
N ILE A 86 -1.19 -0.39 22.33
CA ILE A 86 0.24 -0.09 22.16
C ILE A 86 0.72 0.85 23.24
N ALA A 87 2.04 0.87 23.44
CA ALA A 87 2.72 1.82 24.29
C ALA A 87 3.88 2.46 23.51
N ILE A 88 3.84 3.78 23.38
CA ILE A 88 4.89 4.59 22.76
C ILE A 88 5.43 5.54 23.83
N ASP A 89 6.74 5.49 24.06
CA ASP A 89 7.37 6.30 25.08
C ASP A 89 7.19 7.79 24.79
N GLY A 90 6.72 8.54 25.80
CA GLY A 90 6.50 9.98 25.70
C GLY A 90 5.23 10.42 24.96
N ILE A 91 4.37 9.50 24.49
CA ILE A 91 3.15 9.83 23.74
C ILE A 91 1.92 9.21 24.39
N ARG A 92 0.81 9.97 24.49
CA ARG A 92 -0.47 9.51 25.06
C ARG A 92 -1.39 8.80 24.05
N VAL A 93 -0.81 8.06 23.11
CA VAL A 93 -1.54 7.21 22.17
C VAL A 93 -1.65 5.82 22.77
N ARG A 94 -2.84 5.22 22.76
CA ARG A 94 -3.10 3.92 23.40
C ARG A 94 -3.49 2.83 22.42
N ARG A 95 -3.98 3.21 21.24
CA ARG A 95 -4.40 2.28 20.18
C ARG A 95 -3.64 2.54 18.89
N ILE A 96 -3.43 1.49 18.12
CA ILE A 96 -2.60 1.58 16.92
C ILE A 96 -3.18 2.49 15.84
N ASN A 97 -4.52 2.53 15.72
CA ASN A 97 -5.21 3.39 14.76
C ASN A 97 -5.05 4.90 15.02
N GLU A 98 -4.74 5.29 16.25
CA GLU A 98 -4.50 6.68 16.64
C GLU A 98 -3.10 7.18 16.22
N VAL A 99 -2.16 6.27 15.92
CA VAL A 99 -0.75 6.62 15.64
C VAL A 99 -0.62 7.47 14.38
N TYR A 100 -1.26 7.04 13.28
CA TYR A 100 -1.20 7.77 12.02
C TYR A 100 -1.75 9.19 12.19
N ALA A 101 -2.95 9.30 12.75
CA ALA A 101 -3.61 10.58 13.06
C ALA A 101 -2.72 11.50 13.91
N TYR A 102 -2.10 10.96 14.96
CA TYR A 102 -1.25 11.72 15.87
C TYR A 102 -0.04 12.33 15.15
N PHE A 103 0.72 11.51 14.41
CA PHE A 103 1.90 12.00 13.70
C PHE A 103 1.54 12.89 12.51
N TYR A 104 0.43 12.61 11.83
CA TYR A 104 -0.08 13.47 10.77
C TYR A 104 -0.40 14.88 11.30
N ARG A 105 -1.07 14.99 12.44
CA ARG A 105 -1.40 16.30 13.04
C ARG A 105 -0.15 17.12 13.37
N LEU A 106 0.94 16.46 13.78
CA LEU A 106 2.21 17.11 14.11
C LEU A 106 3.01 17.52 12.87
N SER A 107 3.08 16.66 11.85
CA SER A 107 3.93 16.87 10.68
C SER A 107 3.23 17.54 9.50
N GLN A 108 1.89 17.41 9.43
CA GLN A 108 1.05 17.66 8.26
C GLN A 108 1.51 16.90 7.00
N GLN A 109 2.24 15.79 7.18
CA GLN A 109 2.83 14.97 6.11
C GLN A 109 2.43 13.50 6.26
N GLU A 110 1.79 12.96 5.24
CA GLU A 110 1.30 11.58 5.19
C GLU A 110 2.45 10.56 5.24
N SER A 111 3.53 10.83 4.51
CA SER A 111 4.73 9.98 4.50
C SER A 111 5.34 9.82 5.89
N VAL A 112 5.43 10.91 6.66
CA VAL A 112 5.93 10.89 8.04
C VAL A 112 4.99 10.10 8.94
N ALA A 113 3.68 10.30 8.81
CA ALA A 113 2.69 9.59 9.62
C ALA A 113 2.70 8.07 9.33
N ALA A 114 2.73 7.69 8.05
CA ALA A 114 2.81 6.31 7.60
C ALA A 114 4.10 5.63 8.08
N GLU A 115 5.25 6.32 7.97
CA GLU A 115 6.53 5.80 8.43
C GLU A 115 6.55 5.58 9.95
N LYS A 116 5.97 6.50 10.73
CA LYS A 116 5.87 6.35 12.18
C LYS A 116 4.97 5.18 12.58
N LEU A 117 3.82 5.03 11.93
CA LEU A 117 2.93 3.88 12.13
C LEU A 117 3.64 2.57 11.77
N LYS A 118 4.36 2.52 10.65
CA LYS A 118 5.20 1.38 10.24
C LYS A 118 6.20 1.00 11.33
N ASN A 119 6.92 1.96 11.89
CA ASN A 119 7.88 1.69 12.96
C ASN A 119 7.21 1.18 14.25
N VAL A 120 6.00 1.64 14.56
CA VAL A 120 5.22 1.12 15.69
C VAL A 120 4.77 -0.32 15.45
N VAL A 121 4.28 -0.63 14.24
CA VAL A 121 3.94 -2.02 13.86
C VAL A 121 5.18 -2.91 13.90
N GLU A 122 6.32 -2.44 13.39
CA GLU A 122 7.59 -3.17 13.42
C GLU A 122 8.01 -3.52 14.85
N LYS A 123 7.90 -2.57 15.78
CA LYS A 123 8.15 -2.80 17.21
C LYS A 123 7.14 -3.77 17.82
N LEU A 124 5.86 -3.65 17.46
CA LEU A 124 4.78 -4.53 17.94
C LEU A 124 4.97 -5.98 17.48
N LEU A 125 5.44 -6.20 16.25
CA LEU A 125 5.68 -7.55 15.72
C LEU A 125 7.01 -8.13 16.22
N SER A 126 7.95 -7.28 16.62
CA SER A 126 9.29 -7.68 17.06
C SER A 126 9.39 -8.10 18.53
N VAL A 127 8.32 -8.63 19.13
CA VAL A 127 8.29 -9.00 20.56
C VAL A 127 9.24 -10.16 20.85
N ASP A 128 9.15 -11.26 20.09
CA ASP A 128 9.95 -12.47 20.31
C ASP A 128 11.14 -12.59 19.36
N LYS A 129 10.98 -12.11 18.12
CA LYS A 129 12.00 -12.13 17.08
C LYS A 129 12.00 -10.80 16.37
N LYS A 130 13.19 -10.26 16.10
CA LYS A 130 13.31 -9.03 15.32
C LYS A 130 12.71 -9.24 13.93
N ILE A 131 11.67 -8.49 13.60
CA ILE A 131 11.04 -8.45 12.29
C ILE A 131 11.35 -7.09 11.69
N SER A 132 12.05 -7.07 10.55
CA SER A 132 12.29 -5.84 9.79
C SER A 132 11.09 -5.57 8.89
N VAL A 133 10.52 -4.36 8.96
CA VAL A 133 9.44 -3.91 8.06
C VAL A 133 9.98 -2.72 7.26
N PRO A 134 10.70 -2.95 6.15
CA PRO A 134 11.30 -1.87 5.37
C PRO A 134 10.29 -1.05 4.56
N PHE A 135 9.12 -1.61 4.24
CA PHE A 135 8.17 -0.99 3.33
C PHE A 135 6.82 -0.69 3.97
N TYR A 136 6.14 0.32 3.43
CA TYR A 136 4.72 0.55 3.64
C TYR A 136 4.04 0.92 2.32
N LEU A 137 2.77 0.58 2.21
CA LEU A 137 1.84 1.09 1.21
C LEU A 137 0.80 1.90 1.96
N HIS A 138 0.63 3.17 1.61
CA HIS A 138 -0.44 4.01 2.12
C HIS A 138 -1.45 4.26 1.01
N MET A 139 -2.72 4.00 1.30
CA MET A 139 -3.82 4.09 0.35
C MET A 139 -5.01 4.79 1.00
N ASN A 140 -5.60 5.71 0.25
CA ASN A 140 -6.86 6.34 0.61
C ASN A 140 -8.02 5.79 -0.24
N TYR A 141 -9.24 6.19 0.08
CA TYR A 141 -10.44 5.78 -0.65
C TYR A 141 -10.36 6.04 -2.16
N ASN A 142 -9.88 7.23 -2.56
CA ASN A 142 -9.72 7.55 -3.98
C ASN A 142 -8.70 6.63 -4.67
N GLY A 143 -7.58 6.33 -3.99
CA GLY A 143 -6.56 5.41 -4.49
C GLY A 143 -7.07 3.98 -4.59
N PHE A 144 -7.90 3.54 -3.63
CA PHE A 144 -8.54 2.24 -3.66
C PHE A 144 -9.52 2.11 -4.84
N ILE A 145 -10.42 3.08 -5.01
CA ILE A 145 -11.37 3.12 -6.13
C ILE A 145 -10.61 3.02 -7.46
N GLN A 146 -9.60 3.87 -7.66
CA GLN A 146 -8.79 3.87 -8.88
C GLN A 146 -8.03 2.56 -9.11
N ALA A 147 -7.51 1.93 -8.05
CA ALA A 147 -6.81 0.66 -8.17
C ALA A 147 -7.76 -0.46 -8.63
N VAL A 148 -8.97 -0.53 -8.07
CA VAL A 148 -9.99 -1.50 -8.47
C VAL A 148 -10.45 -1.24 -9.91
N ASP A 149 -10.71 0.01 -10.27
CA ASP A 149 -11.13 0.37 -11.63
C ASP A 149 -10.05 0.06 -12.67
N LEU A 150 -8.77 0.26 -12.33
CA LEU A 150 -7.63 -0.07 -13.18
C LEU A 150 -7.51 -1.57 -13.45
N LEU A 151 -7.87 -2.41 -12.46
CA LEU A 151 -7.96 -3.87 -12.61
C LEU A 151 -9.23 -4.30 -13.38
N GLY A 152 -10.10 -3.35 -13.74
CA GLY A 152 -11.35 -3.57 -14.44
C GLY A 152 -12.47 -4.06 -13.52
N GLY A 153 -12.37 -3.85 -12.20
CA GLY A 153 -13.32 -4.31 -11.18
C GLY A 153 -12.98 -5.69 -10.61
N VAL A 154 -13.54 -6.00 -9.43
CA VAL A 154 -13.26 -7.23 -8.67
C VAL A 154 -14.52 -8.11 -8.58
N PRO A 155 -14.45 -9.41 -8.94
CA PRO A 155 -15.55 -10.33 -8.70
C PRO A 155 -15.62 -10.70 -7.21
N ILE A 156 -16.78 -10.51 -6.60
CA ILE A 156 -17.09 -10.88 -5.21
C ILE A 156 -18.28 -11.83 -5.21
N LEU A 157 -18.17 -12.90 -4.42
CA LEU A 157 -19.31 -13.76 -4.10
C LEU A 157 -20.01 -13.15 -2.88
N ILE A 158 -21.29 -12.82 -3.05
CA ILE A 158 -22.14 -12.25 -2.01
C ILE A 158 -23.06 -13.38 -1.53
N ASP A 159 -22.78 -13.88 -0.33
CA ASP A 159 -23.49 -15.01 0.25
C ASP A 159 -24.91 -14.63 0.74
N GLU A 160 -25.07 -13.41 1.24
CA GLU A 160 -26.33 -12.86 1.75
C GLU A 160 -26.62 -11.48 1.13
N PRO A 161 -27.90 -11.17 0.82
CA PRO A 161 -28.24 -9.90 0.19
C PRO A 161 -27.95 -8.75 1.16
N MET A 162 -27.27 -7.72 0.66
CA MET A 162 -26.95 -6.52 1.43
C MET A 162 -27.80 -5.35 0.91
N HIS A 163 -28.78 -4.95 1.72
CA HIS A 163 -29.56 -3.74 1.46
C HIS A 163 -29.47 -2.82 2.68
N TYR A 164 -28.68 -1.75 2.55
CA TYR A 164 -28.41 -0.82 3.63
C TYR A 164 -28.39 0.61 3.10
N ASP A 165 -29.25 1.45 3.68
CA ASP A 165 -29.34 2.88 3.38
C ASP A 165 -29.01 3.68 4.64
N ASP A 166 -27.90 4.40 4.60
CA ASP A 166 -27.57 5.43 5.59
C ASP A 166 -27.60 6.82 4.93
N PHE A 167 -28.71 7.51 5.15
CA PHE A 167 -28.91 8.87 4.67
C PHE A 167 -28.00 9.91 5.33
N ARG A 168 -27.40 9.61 6.49
CA ARG A 168 -26.44 10.51 7.15
C ARG A 168 -25.05 10.40 6.55
N GLY A 169 -24.63 9.17 6.23
CA GLY A 169 -23.37 8.87 5.55
C GLY A 169 -23.45 8.93 4.02
N ASN A 170 -24.64 9.12 3.45
CA ASN A 170 -24.92 9.00 2.01
C ASN A 170 -24.38 7.66 1.44
N LEU A 171 -24.60 6.58 2.19
CA LEU A 171 -24.16 5.23 1.87
C LEU A 171 -25.40 4.41 1.49
N HIS A 172 -25.42 3.92 0.25
CA HIS A 172 -26.55 3.19 -0.32
C HIS A 172 -26.03 1.88 -0.93
N ILE A 173 -26.11 0.81 -0.14
CA ILE A 173 -25.62 -0.52 -0.50
C ILE A 173 -26.82 -1.35 -0.93
N HIS A 174 -26.83 -1.80 -2.18
CA HIS A 174 -27.81 -2.76 -2.67
C HIS A 174 -27.11 -3.82 -3.51
N PHE A 175 -26.82 -4.95 -2.89
CA PHE A 175 -26.26 -6.12 -3.53
C PHE A 175 -27.15 -7.34 -3.31
N ASP A 176 -27.57 -7.95 -4.41
CA ASP A 176 -28.23 -9.25 -4.37
C ASP A 176 -27.19 -10.37 -4.18
N THR A 177 -27.66 -11.54 -3.76
CA THR A 177 -26.83 -12.74 -3.62
C THR A 177 -26.27 -13.20 -4.97
N GLY A 178 -25.05 -13.72 -4.95
CA GLY A 178 -24.37 -14.30 -6.11
C GLY A 178 -23.05 -13.62 -6.43
N THR A 179 -22.44 -14.02 -7.54
CA THR A 179 -21.16 -13.45 -7.99
C THR A 179 -21.41 -12.15 -8.73
N VAL A 180 -21.00 -11.03 -8.12
CA VAL A 180 -21.13 -9.69 -8.71
C VAL A 180 -19.73 -9.14 -8.97
N LYS A 181 -19.55 -8.47 -10.11
CA LYS A 181 -18.32 -7.72 -10.39
C LYS A 181 -18.49 -6.28 -9.92
N LEU A 182 -17.74 -5.91 -8.89
CA LEU A 182 -17.78 -4.58 -8.28
C LEU A 182 -16.74 -3.67 -8.94
N ASP A 183 -17.17 -2.48 -9.34
CA ASP A 183 -16.27 -1.37 -9.67
C ASP A 183 -15.67 -0.77 -8.38
N GLY A 184 -14.76 0.20 -8.51
CA GLY A 184 -14.03 0.73 -7.36
C GLY A 184 -14.93 1.37 -6.31
N ARG A 185 -16.02 2.04 -6.72
CA ARG A 185 -16.96 2.66 -5.77
C ARG A 185 -17.75 1.59 -5.03
N LYS A 186 -18.33 0.62 -5.74
CA LYS A 186 -19.10 -0.47 -5.12
C LYS A 186 -18.23 -1.36 -4.25
N ALA A 187 -16.97 -1.57 -4.64
CA ALA A 187 -16.00 -2.31 -3.84
C ALA A 187 -15.65 -1.57 -2.54
N LEU A 188 -15.62 -0.24 -2.56
CA LEU A 188 -15.41 0.57 -1.35
C LEU A 188 -16.63 0.52 -0.43
N GLU A 189 -17.84 0.55 -1.01
CA GLU A 189 -19.10 0.43 -0.25
C GLU A 189 -19.28 -0.96 0.39
N TYR A 190 -18.62 -1.98 -0.16
CA TYR A 190 -18.64 -3.36 0.36
C TYR A 190 -17.77 -3.57 1.61
N ILE A 191 -16.68 -2.80 1.77
CA ILE A 191 -15.68 -2.98 2.85
C ILE A 191 -15.88 -2.01 4.01
#